data_AF-A0A9E4SD57-F1
#
_entry.id   AF-A0A9E4SD57-F1
#
_cell.length_a   1.000
_cell.length_b   1.000
_cell.length_c   1.000
_cell.angle_alpha   90.00
_cell.angle_beta   90.00
_cell.angle_gamma   90.00
#
_symmetry.space_group_name_H-M   'P 1'
#
loop_
_entity.id
_entity.type
_entity.pdbx_description
1 polymer ?
#
loop_
_entity_poly.entity_id
_entity_poly.type
_entity_poly.pdbx_seq_one_letter_code
_entity_poly.pdbx_strand_id
1 'polypeptide(L)'
;MTEAQTAEHQEPRPIPAPDNFPIEWDNPEDSHLPLNQDRQHAPTPLTPLSGWLAQHHWAPGSSVGFAALDQPLMMHIRRINTYYYLAVTPSVPMEQMAEAGKKAEAGLKAALPVFADRWDNEWLPEIRSCHDRWNAFDLPAASDSELLEHLTWTLDTFERFWDIHFEVMIPALV
;
A
#
# COMPACT_ATOMS: atom_id res chain seq x y z
N MET A 1 -0.52 4.84 48.50
CA MET A 1 -1.02 4.04 47.36
C MET A 1 -2.17 4.83 46.77
N THR A 2 -1.98 5.38 45.58
CA THR A 2 -2.99 6.19 44.90
C THR A 2 -3.49 5.35 43.74
N GLU A 3 -4.73 4.86 43.82
CA GLU A 3 -5.37 4.12 42.74
C GLU A 3 -5.58 5.06 41.55
N ALA A 4 -4.98 4.73 40.42
CA ALA A 4 -5.27 5.39 39.17
C ALA A 4 -6.67 4.95 38.70
N GLN A 5 -7.63 5.86 38.75
CA GLN A 5 -8.94 5.67 38.11
C GLN A 5 -8.72 5.42 36.63
N THR A 6 -8.97 4.20 36.18
CA THR A 6 -9.05 3.87 34.77
C THR A 6 -10.31 4.54 34.24
N ALA A 7 -10.16 5.64 33.51
CA ALA A 7 -11.29 6.27 32.85
C ALA A 7 -11.90 5.27 31.86
N GLU A 8 -13.16 4.88 32.07
CA GLU A 8 -13.92 4.08 31.10
C GLU A 8 -13.94 4.84 29.78
N HIS A 9 -13.28 4.28 28.76
CA HIS A 9 -13.33 4.81 27.41
C HIS A 9 -14.72 4.51 26.86
N GLN A 10 -15.58 5.53 26.75
CA GLN A 10 -16.87 5.37 26.10
C GLN A 10 -16.67 4.84 24.68
N GLU A 11 -17.45 3.84 24.29
CA GLU A 11 -17.45 3.36 22.91
C GLU A 11 -17.73 4.54 21.95
N PRO A 12 -16.91 4.71 20.90
CA PRO A 12 -17.13 5.76 19.92
C PRO A 12 -18.52 5.62 19.29
N ARG A 13 -19.30 6.70 19.31
CA ARG A 13 -20.58 6.75 18.60
C ARG A 13 -20.38 7.42 17.24
N PRO A 14 -20.95 6.87 16.15
CA PRO A 14 -20.90 7.52 14.84
C PRO A 14 -21.49 8.94 14.90
N ILE A 15 -20.81 9.89 14.26
CA ILE A 15 -21.35 11.23 14.04
C ILE A 15 -22.38 11.12 12.90
N PRO A 16 -23.65 11.51 13.11
CA PRO A 16 -24.64 11.45 12.04
C PRO A 16 -24.24 12.39 10.90
N ALA A 17 -24.35 11.91 9.65
CA ALA A 17 -24.17 12.76 8.48
C ALA A 17 -25.27 13.83 8.44
N PRO A 18 -24.95 15.11 8.16
CA PRO A 18 -25.96 16.14 7.95
C PRO A 18 -26.90 15.79 6.79
N ASP A 19 -28.19 16.15 6.88
CA ASP A 19 -29.19 15.88 5.84
C ASP A 19 -28.82 16.45 4.46
N ASN A 20 -27.99 17.50 4.43
CA ASN A 20 -27.52 18.18 3.22
C ASN A 20 -26.14 17.69 2.74
N PHE A 21 -25.61 16.62 3.31
CA PHE A 21 -24.33 16.01 2.92
C PHE A 21 -24.50 14.50 2.70
N PRO A 22 -25.15 14.09 1.59
CA PRO A 22 -25.28 12.67 1.27
C PRO A 22 -23.91 12.06 1.05
N ILE A 23 -23.62 10.98 1.77
CA ILE A 23 -22.39 10.19 1.58
C ILE A 23 -22.73 9.06 0.61
N GLU A 24 -22.26 9.18 -0.62
CA GLU A 24 -22.32 8.11 -1.61
C GLU A 24 -20.95 7.43 -1.69
N TRP A 25 -20.95 6.11 -1.56
CA TRP A 25 -19.75 5.29 -1.73
C TRP A 25 -19.78 4.65 -3.11
N ASP A 26 -18.70 4.79 -3.87
CA ASP A 26 -18.54 4.09 -5.15
C ASP A 26 -18.63 2.56 -4.96
N ASN A 27 -18.13 2.07 -3.81
CA ASN A 27 -18.31 0.71 -3.34
C ASN A 27 -18.79 0.73 -1.86
N PRO A 28 -19.99 0.21 -1.53
CA PRO A 28 -20.51 0.19 -0.16
C PRO A 28 -19.59 -0.48 0.87
N GLU A 29 -18.81 -1.49 0.46
CA GLU A 29 -17.87 -2.20 1.35
C GLU A 29 -16.75 -1.30 1.87
N ASP A 30 -16.39 -0.23 1.15
CA ASP A 30 -15.36 0.71 1.57
C ASP A 30 -15.75 1.49 2.84
N SER A 31 -17.04 1.57 3.14
CA SER A 31 -17.54 2.20 4.38
C SER A 31 -17.13 1.45 5.65
N HIS A 32 -16.69 0.19 5.52
CA HIS A 32 -16.21 -0.64 6.62
C HIS A 32 -14.69 -0.62 6.79
N LEU A 33 -13.97 0.05 5.88
CA LEU A 33 -12.52 0.17 5.98
C LEU A 33 -12.12 1.15 7.09
N PRO A 34 -11.04 0.87 7.85
CA PRO A 34 -10.49 1.80 8.82
C PRO A 34 -9.69 2.91 8.12
N LEU A 35 -10.35 3.70 7.28
CA LEU A 35 -9.74 4.73 6.45
C LEU A 35 -9.15 5.85 7.30
N ASN A 36 -7.87 6.15 7.09
CA ASN A 36 -7.17 7.29 7.66
C ASN A 36 -6.73 8.24 6.53
N GLN A 37 -6.88 9.54 6.75
CA GLN A 37 -6.30 10.54 5.85
C GLN A 37 -4.79 10.57 6.04
N ASP A 38 -4.07 9.95 5.13
CA ASP A 38 -2.61 9.90 5.16
C ASP A 38 -2.01 11.20 4.61
N ARG A 39 -1.87 12.15 5.53
CA ARG A 39 -1.26 13.45 5.25
C ARG A 39 0.26 13.39 5.14
N GLN A 40 0.89 12.27 5.52
CA GLN A 40 2.33 12.11 5.41
C GLN A 40 2.73 11.93 3.94
N HIS A 41 1.99 11.09 3.20
CA HIS A 41 2.30 10.79 1.80
C HIS A 41 1.52 11.67 0.82
N ALA A 42 0.29 12.08 1.15
CA ALA A 42 -0.55 12.91 0.28
C ALA A 42 -1.27 14.03 1.06
N PRO A 43 -0.56 15.08 1.49
CA PRO A 43 -1.14 16.17 2.30
C PRO A 43 -2.13 17.06 1.55
N THR A 44 -2.19 16.97 0.22
CA THR A 44 -2.96 17.86 -0.65
C THR A 44 -3.91 17.07 -1.56
N PRO A 45 -4.96 17.71 -2.12
CA PRO A 45 -5.85 17.07 -3.08
C PRO A 45 -5.12 16.42 -4.25
N LEU A 46 -5.57 15.21 -4.62
CA LEU A 46 -5.08 14.43 -5.73
C LEU A 46 -5.98 14.55 -6.97
N THR A 47 -5.32 14.54 -8.13
CA THR A 47 -6.00 14.38 -9.42
C THR A 47 -6.68 13.01 -9.51
N PRO A 48 -7.71 12.85 -10.36
CA PRO A 48 -8.33 11.55 -10.61
C PRO A 48 -7.32 10.48 -11.02
N LEU A 49 -6.37 10.81 -11.90
CA LEU A 49 -5.35 9.87 -12.38
C LEU A 49 -4.41 9.42 -11.25
N SER A 50 -3.95 10.35 -10.40
CA SER A 50 -3.11 10.00 -9.25
C SER A 50 -3.85 9.09 -8.26
N GLY A 51 -5.13 9.36 -8.01
CA GLY A 51 -5.96 8.49 -7.15
C GLY A 51 -6.17 7.11 -7.77
N TRP A 52 -6.43 7.05 -9.08
CA TRP A 52 -6.57 5.79 -9.80
C TRP A 52 -5.28 4.96 -9.74
N LEU A 53 -4.11 5.58 -9.99
CA LEU A 53 -2.81 4.91 -9.90
C LEU A 53 -2.56 4.36 -8.49
N ALA A 54 -2.85 5.15 -7.46
CA ALA A 54 -2.65 4.75 -6.08
C ALA A 54 -3.57 3.57 -5.69
N GLN A 55 -4.83 3.61 -6.11
CA GLN A 55 -5.79 2.54 -5.81
C GLN A 55 -5.50 1.24 -6.58
N HIS A 56 -5.08 1.32 -7.85
CA HIS A 56 -4.99 0.15 -8.73
C HIS A 56 -3.59 -0.43 -8.90
N HIS A 57 -2.53 0.31 -8.54
CA HIS A 57 -1.16 -0.16 -8.69
C HIS A 57 -0.33 -0.03 -7.40
N TRP A 58 -0.47 1.07 -6.66
CA TRP A 58 0.26 1.20 -5.39
C TRP A 58 -0.28 0.20 -4.34
N ALA A 59 -1.57 0.26 -3.99
CA ALA A 59 -2.13 -0.63 -2.96
C ALA A 59 -1.93 -2.13 -3.28
N PRO A 60 -2.15 -2.61 -4.52
CA PRO A 60 -1.84 -3.99 -4.88
C PRO A 60 -0.35 -4.34 -4.77
N GLY A 61 0.54 -3.50 -5.32
CA GLY A 61 1.99 -3.73 -5.24
C GLY A 61 2.50 -3.81 -3.79
N SER A 62 2.03 -2.93 -2.92
CA SER A 62 2.33 -2.98 -1.48
C SER A 62 1.79 -4.25 -0.80
N SER A 63 0.61 -4.72 -1.22
CA SER A 63 0.02 -5.96 -0.69
C SER A 63 0.80 -7.20 -1.11
N VAL A 64 1.37 -7.21 -2.31
CA VAL A 64 2.31 -8.26 -2.75
C VAL A 64 3.56 -8.26 -1.86
N GLY A 65 4.15 -7.09 -1.61
CA GLY A 65 5.35 -6.99 -0.77
C GLY A 65 5.11 -7.38 0.69
N PHE A 66 3.93 -7.09 1.25
CA PHE A 66 3.52 -7.66 2.54
C PHE A 66 3.51 -9.20 2.49
N ALA A 67 2.88 -9.78 1.47
CA ALA A 67 2.77 -11.23 1.32
C ALA A 67 4.12 -11.92 1.10
N ALA A 68 5.09 -11.27 0.43
CA ALA A 68 6.43 -11.79 0.21
C ALA A 68 7.20 -12.07 1.51
N LEU A 69 6.88 -11.36 2.59
CA LEU A 69 7.42 -11.58 3.93
C LEU A 69 6.41 -12.21 4.89
N ASP A 70 5.42 -12.93 4.34
CA ASP A 70 4.35 -13.61 5.07
C ASP A 70 3.52 -12.69 5.98
N GLN A 71 3.53 -11.38 5.75
CA GLN A 71 2.75 -10.43 6.53
C GLN A 71 1.25 -10.60 6.19
N PRO A 72 0.37 -10.86 7.18
CA PRO A 72 -1.05 -11.10 6.93
C PRO A 72 -1.82 -9.78 6.79
N LEU A 73 -1.32 -8.87 5.97
CA LEU A 73 -1.83 -7.52 5.81
C LEU A 73 -2.14 -7.26 4.33
N MET A 74 -3.15 -6.44 4.09
CA MET A 74 -3.50 -5.92 2.77
C MET A 74 -3.73 -4.42 2.87
N MET A 75 -3.21 -3.70 1.88
CA MET A 75 -3.35 -2.25 1.77
C MET A 75 -4.55 -1.90 0.89
N HIS A 76 -5.29 -0.86 1.29
CA HIS A 76 -6.36 -0.26 0.51
C HIS A 76 -6.12 1.24 0.41
N ILE A 77 -6.28 1.77 -0.80
CA ILE A 77 -6.23 3.20 -1.05
C ILE A 77 -7.55 3.62 -1.70
N ARG A 78 -8.14 4.71 -1.21
CA ARG A 78 -9.34 5.34 -1.79
C ARG A 78 -9.15 6.83 -1.97
N ARG A 79 -9.64 7.36 -3.09
CA ARG A 79 -9.71 8.80 -3.34
C ARG A 79 -11.12 9.29 -3.07
N ILE A 80 -11.35 9.91 -1.91
CA ILE A 80 -12.66 10.40 -1.47
C ILE A 80 -12.61 11.93 -1.42
N ASN A 81 -13.53 12.61 -2.11
CA ASN A 81 -13.61 14.08 -2.17
C ASN A 81 -12.26 14.75 -2.46
N THR A 82 -11.55 14.22 -3.46
CA THR A 82 -10.20 14.65 -3.88
C THR A 82 -9.05 14.28 -2.94
N TYR A 83 -9.31 13.73 -1.76
CA TYR A 83 -8.26 13.36 -0.81
C TYR A 83 -7.97 11.87 -0.82
N TYR A 84 -6.73 11.56 -0.47
CA TYR A 84 -6.21 10.21 -0.30
C TYR A 84 -6.56 9.68 1.08
N TYR A 85 -7.09 8.47 1.12
CA TYR A 85 -7.32 7.70 2.35
C TYR A 85 -6.69 6.33 2.21
N LEU A 86 -5.98 5.93 3.27
CA LEU A 86 -5.30 4.65 3.40
C LEU A 86 -6.02 3.82 4.45
N ALA A 87 -6.20 2.54 4.18
CA ALA A 87 -6.49 1.54 5.20
C ALA A 87 -5.53 0.35 5.04
N VAL A 88 -5.20 -0.27 6.16
CA VAL A 88 -4.52 -1.58 6.18
C VAL A 88 -5.40 -2.53 6.97
N THR A 89 -5.73 -3.67 6.39
CA THR A 89 -6.60 -4.67 7.01
C THR A 89 -5.88 -6.02 7.08
N PRO A 90 -6.32 -6.92 7.97
CA PRO A 90 -5.95 -8.33 7.88
C PRO A 90 -6.24 -8.90 6.49
N SER A 91 -5.33 -9.71 5.96
CA SER A 91 -5.55 -10.52 4.74
C SER A 91 -6.08 -11.93 5.05
N VAL A 92 -6.15 -12.28 6.34
CA VAL A 92 -6.71 -13.53 6.86
C VAL A 92 -7.77 -13.24 7.92
N PRO A 93 -8.67 -14.19 8.22
CA PRO A 93 -9.64 -14.05 9.31
C PRO A 93 -8.99 -13.76 10.67
N MET A 94 -9.68 -13.02 11.52
CA MET A 94 -9.14 -12.56 12.83
C MET A 94 -8.73 -13.73 13.74
N GLU A 95 -9.45 -14.84 13.68
CA GLU A 95 -9.14 -16.06 14.44
C GLU A 95 -7.82 -16.73 14.01
N GLN A 96 -7.32 -16.43 12.80
CA GLN A 96 -6.06 -16.95 12.25
C GLN A 96 -4.88 -15.99 12.45
N MET A 97 -5.13 -14.74 12.84
CA MET A 97 -4.11 -13.69 12.95
C MET A 97 -2.95 -14.06 13.90
N ALA A 98 -3.23 -14.77 14.98
CA ALA A 98 -2.18 -15.19 15.91
C ALA A 98 -1.18 -16.16 15.28
N GLU A 99 -1.67 -17.11 14.48
CA GLU A 99 -0.80 -18.07 13.79
C GLU A 99 -0.11 -17.43 12.59
N ALA A 100 -0.84 -16.60 11.84
CA ALA A 100 -0.27 -15.83 10.75
C ALA A 100 0.84 -14.88 11.22
N GLY A 101 0.71 -14.28 12.41
CA GLY A 101 1.75 -13.46 13.02
C GLY A 101 3.04 -14.22 13.33
N LYS A 102 2.95 -15.48 13.79
CA LYS A 102 4.15 -16.32 13.99
C LYS A 102 4.83 -16.65 12.66
N LYS A 103 4.03 -16.93 11.63
CA LYS A 103 4.55 -17.17 10.27
C LYS A 103 5.26 -15.93 9.73
N ALA A 104 4.64 -14.76 9.88
CA ALA A 104 5.21 -13.47 9.51
C ALA A 104 6.55 -13.21 10.22
N GLU A 105 6.64 -13.48 11.52
CA GLU A 105 7.89 -13.36 12.29
C GLU A 105 8.97 -14.33 11.77
N ALA A 106 8.60 -15.58 11.46
CA ALA A 106 9.52 -16.55 10.91
C ALA A 106 10.02 -16.17 9.50
N GLY A 107 9.12 -15.70 8.63
CA GLY A 107 9.45 -15.22 7.27
C GLY A 107 10.41 -14.05 7.32
N LEU A 108 10.14 -13.07 8.18
CA LEU A 108 11.03 -11.94 8.43
C LEU A 108 12.41 -12.37 8.93
N LYS A 109 12.48 -13.26 9.93
CA LYS A 109 13.75 -13.82 10.42
C LYS A 109 14.54 -14.56 9.35
N ALA A 110 13.86 -15.22 8.41
CA ALA A 110 14.49 -15.92 7.30
C ALA A 110 15.01 -14.96 6.21
N ALA A 111 14.38 -13.79 6.06
CA ALA A 111 14.79 -12.78 5.06
C ALA A 111 16.04 -12.00 5.49
N LEU A 112 16.20 -11.72 6.80
CA LEU A 112 17.31 -10.89 7.31
C LEU A 112 18.72 -11.34 6.88
N PRO A 113 19.09 -12.63 6.93
CA PRO A 113 20.45 -13.07 6.60
C PRO A 113 20.80 -12.93 5.12
N VAL A 114 19.80 -12.92 4.23
CA VAL A 114 19.99 -12.87 2.77
C VAL A 114 19.69 -11.49 2.21
N PHE A 115 19.24 -10.55 3.05
CA PHE A 115 18.76 -9.24 2.62
C PHE A 115 19.78 -8.46 1.79
N ALA A 116 21.01 -8.35 2.28
CA ALA A 116 22.08 -7.62 1.59
C ALA A 116 22.43 -8.28 0.24
N ASP A 117 22.45 -9.61 0.20
CA ASP A 117 22.72 -10.37 -1.02
C ASP A 117 21.64 -10.14 -2.07
N ARG A 118 20.36 -10.23 -1.69
CA ARG A 118 19.23 -9.92 -2.59
C ARG A 118 19.25 -8.48 -3.07
N TRP A 119 19.59 -7.53 -2.19
CA TRP A 119 19.73 -6.13 -2.60
C TRP A 119 20.80 -5.96 -3.68
N ASP A 120 22.01 -6.45 -3.44
CA ASP A 120 23.15 -6.24 -4.34
C ASP A 120 23.03 -7.03 -5.65
N ASN A 121 22.48 -8.25 -5.59
CA ASN A 121 22.49 -9.19 -6.72
C ASN A 121 21.15 -9.34 -7.45
N GLU A 122 20.02 -8.96 -6.84
CA GLU A 122 18.69 -9.10 -7.44
C GLU A 122 18.02 -7.72 -7.64
N TRP A 123 17.65 -7.05 -6.55
CA TRP A 123 16.77 -5.88 -6.60
C TRP A 123 17.44 -4.63 -7.19
N LEU A 124 18.66 -4.29 -6.76
CA LEU A 124 19.34 -3.10 -7.27
C LEU A 124 19.66 -3.21 -8.77
N PRO A 125 20.14 -4.36 -9.29
CA PRO A 125 20.26 -4.57 -10.73
C PRO A 125 18.92 -4.49 -11.48
N GLU A 126 17.85 -5.09 -10.96
CA GLU A 126 16.50 -5.03 -11.53
C GLU A 126 16.01 -3.58 -11.67
N ILE A 127 16.06 -2.82 -10.56
CA ILE A 127 15.65 -1.41 -10.51
C ILE A 127 16.45 -0.58 -11.52
N ARG A 128 17.78 -0.75 -11.58
CA ARG A 128 18.63 -0.02 -12.53
C ARG A 128 18.26 -0.33 -13.98
N SER A 129 18.02 -1.60 -14.31
CA SER A 129 17.59 -2.01 -15.64
C SER A 129 16.27 -1.36 -16.06
N CYS A 130 15.29 -1.28 -15.15
CA CYS A 130 14.04 -0.56 -15.37
C CYS A 130 14.28 0.95 -15.61
N HIS A 131 15.14 1.57 -14.82
CA HIS A 131 15.53 2.97 -15.02
C HIS A 131 16.21 3.22 -16.37
N ASP A 132 17.11 2.34 -16.79
CA ASP A 132 17.76 2.42 -18.09
C ASP A 132 16.73 2.32 -19.22
N ARG A 133 15.73 1.43 -19.10
CA ARG A 133 14.64 1.31 -20.06
C ARG A 133 13.76 2.57 -20.13
N TRP A 134 13.42 3.19 -18.99
CA TRP A 134 12.70 4.48 -18.99
C TRP A 134 13.53 5.58 -19.66
N ASN A 135 14.82 5.66 -19.34
CA ASN A 135 15.71 6.69 -19.88
C ASN A 135 15.96 6.55 -21.39
N ALA A 136 15.93 5.32 -21.91
CA ALA A 136 16.17 5.04 -23.32
C ALA A 136 14.92 5.20 -24.21
N PHE A 137 13.73 5.39 -23.64
CA PHE A 137 12.48 5.45 -24.40
C PHE A 137 12.23 6.84 -25.01
N ASP A 138 12.14 6.93 -26.34
CA ASP A 138 11.91 8.17 -27.08
C ASP A 138 10.41 8.53 -27.11
N LEU A 139 9.94 9.19 -26.04
CA LEU A 139 8.54 9.62 -25.90
C LEU A 139 8.04 10.46 -27.09
N PRO A 140 8.77 11.48 -27.60
CA PRO A 140 8.33 12.27 -28.75
C PRO A 140 8.17 11.49 -30.07
N ALA A 141 9.00 10.46 -30.29
CA ALA A 141 8.97 9.69 -31.53
C ALA A 141 8.03 8.47 -31.48
N ALA A 142 7.59 8.07 -30.29
CA ALA A 142 6.74 6.90 -30.09
C ALA A 142 5.35 7.08 -30.71
N SER A 143 4.86 6.03 -31.37
CA SER A 143 3.46 5.90 -31.76
C SER A 143 2.56 5.65 -30.56
N ASP A 144 1.25 5.87 -30.71
CA ASP A 144 0.26 5.59 -29.65
C ASP A 144 0.32 4.14 -29.15
N SER A 145 0.60 3.17 -30.04
CA SER A 145 0.74 1.75 -29.64
C SER A 145 1.98 1.53 -28.78
N GLU A 146 3.10 2.15 -29.12
CA GLU A 146 4.34 2.06 -28.33
C GLU A 146 4.19 2.78 -26.98
N LEU A 147 3.48 3.91 -26.95
CA LEU A 147 3.15 4.62 -25.71
C LEU A 147 2.27 3.76 -24.79
N LEU A 148 1.26 3.08 -25.33
CA LEU A 148 0.38 2.22 -24.53
C LEU A 148 1.12 1.00 -23.98
N GLU A 149 1.95 0.36 -24.80
CA GLU A 149 2.80 -0.75 -24.36
C GLU A 149 3.79 -0.29 -23.28
N HIS A 150 4.42 0.87 -23.47
CA HIS A 150 5.35 1.43 -22.49
C HIS A 150 4.66 1.82 -21.19
N LEU A 151 3.44 2.38 -21.26
CA LEU A 151 2.63 2.69 -20.08
C LEU A 151 2.26 1.40 -19.33
N THR A 152 1.82 0.37 -20.02
CA THR A 152 1.47 -0.93 -19.41
C THR A 152 2.66 -1.50 -18.66
N TRP A 153 3.82 -1.58 -19.32
CA TRP A 153 5.05 -2.02 -18.68
C TRP A 153 5.46 -1.12 -17.51
N THR A 154 5.25 0.20 -17.61
CA THR A 154 5.56 1.15 -16.53
C THR A 154 4.68 0.92 -15.30
N LEU A 155 3.40 0.60 -15.50
CA LEU A 155 2.48 0.29 -14.40
C LEU A 155 2.85 -1.02 -13.72
N ASP A 156 3.16 -2.07 -14.49
CA ASP A 156 3.65 -3.35 -13.95
C ASP A 156 4.96 -3.16 -13.15
N THR A 157 5.87 -2.33 -13.69
CA THR A 157 7.13 -2.00 -13.01
C THR A 157 6.89 -1.19 -11.74
N PHE A 158 5.92 -0.28 -11.73
CA PHE A 158 5.55 0.48 -10.54
C PHE A 158 5.01 -0.43 -9.42
N GLU A 159 4.19 -1.43 -9.76
CA GLU A 159 3.74 -2.45 -8.80
C GLU A 159 4.92 -3.23 -8.22
N ARG A 160 5.83 -3.69 -9.10
CA ARG A 160 7.04 -4.42 -8.68
C ARG A 160 7.95 -3.58 -7.79
N PHE A 161 8.06 -2.27 -8.03
CA PHE A 161 8.84 -1.39 -7.17
C PHE A 161 8.22 -1.25 -5.78
N TRP A 162 6.88 -1.24 -5.68
CA TRP A 162 6.21 -1.26 -4.38
C TRP A 162 6.33 -2.59 -3.66
N ASP A 163 6.30 -3.70 -4.38
CA ASP A 163 6.61 -5.02 -3.83
C ASP A 163 8.01 -5.03 -3.19
N ILE A 164 9.06 -4.67 -3.95
CA ILE A 164 10.44 -4.56 -3.44
C ILE A 164 10.52 -3.57 -2.27
N HIS A 165 9.85 -2.42 -2.37
CA HIS A 165 9.86 -1.42 -1.29
C HIS A 165 9.34 -1.99 0.03
N PHE A 166 8.29 -2.82 0.01
CA PHE A 166 7.73 -3.43 1.21
C PHE A 166 8.57 -4.62 1.70
N GLU A 167 9.19 -5.39 0.79
CA GLU A 167 10.21 -6.39 1.16
C GLU A 167 11.42 -5.74 1.88
N VAL A 168 11.74 -4.49 1.55
CA VAL A 168 12.83 -3.69 2.16
C VAL A 168 12.41 -2.99 3.45
N MET A 169 11.22 -2.42 3.48
CA MET A 169 10.76 -1.56 4.57
C MET A 169 10.38 -2.36 5.81
N ILE A 170 9.74 -3.52 5.66
CA ILE A 170 9.30 -4.32 6.83
C ILE A 170 10.47 -4.75 7.71
N PRO A 171 11.61 -5.24 7.18
CA PRO A 171 12.80 -5.48 7.99
C PRO A 171 13.37 -4.25 8.70
N ALA A 172 13.18 -3.05 8.17
CA ALA A 172 13.69 -1.82 8.78
C ALA A 172 12.82 -1.28 9.93
N LEU A 173 11.59 -1.77 10.07
CA LEU A 173 10.64 -1.34 11.10
C LEU A 173 10.68 -2.18 12.39
N VAL A 174 11.50 -3.24 12.43
CA VAL A 174 11.59 -4.20 13.54
C VAL A 174 12.93 -4.17 14.27
#